data_AF-A0AA88ZH51-F1
#
_entry.id   AF-A0AA88ZH51-F1
#
_cell.length_a   1.000
_cell.length_b   1.000
_cell.length_c   1.000
_cell.angle_alpha   90.00
_cell.angle_beta   90.00
_cell.angle_gamma   90.00
#
_symmetry.space_group_name_H-M   'P 1'
#
loop_
_entity.id
_entity.type
_entity.pdbx_description
1 polymer ?
#
loop_
_entity_poly.entity_id
_entity_poly.type
_entity_poly.pdbx_seq_one_letter_code
_entity_poly.pdbx_strand_id
1 'polypeptide(L)'
;MKNTILNTKLFLMAICAAAIVSCSGDDGEDGAIGPQGVAGIDGTNGTDGADGSDGEDGADGNANVITSPWIDATFDGDTDSTRRTTIITDSEITPAIIDTGVVIIYGKRGSEIWSVPVNFPFLGENFAWLYLESVGLSIFCDSTTGTGVGEPYLSSFRYIVIPSGLTAKNNTDFSKMDYYEVMNHFGLEY
;
A
#
# COMPACT_ATOMS: atom_id res chain seq x y z
N MET A 1 100.92 -88.01 38.92
CA MET A 1 100.07 -87.14 39.76
C MET A 1 99.96 -85.72 39.17
N LYS A 2 99.45 -85.54 37.93
CA LYS A 2 99.33 -84.20 37.28
C LYS A 2 97.91 -83.87 36.76
N ASN A 3 96.95 -84.78 36.87
CA ASN A 3 95.63 -84.61 36.23
C ASN A 3 94.54 -84.04 37.17
N THR A 4 94.83 -83.86 38.45
CA THR A 4 93.81 -83.46 39.45
C THR A 4 93.69 -81.93 39.60
N ILE A 5 94.73 -81.15 39.26
CA ILE A 5 94.74 -79.68 39.40
C ILE A 5 94.07 -78.98 38.19
N LEU A 6 94.02 -79.64 37.04
CA LEU A 6 93.42 -79.10 35.80
C LEU A 6 91.88 -79.11 35.86
N ASN A 7 91.27 -80.13 36.45
CA ASN A 7 89.81 -80.25 36.56
C ASN A 7 89.19 -79.24 37.55
N THR A 8 89.91 -78.83 38.60
CA THR A 8 89.41 -77.84 39.57
C THR A 8 89.39 -76.42 38.99
N LYS A 9 90.34 -76.05 38.12
CA LYS A 9 90.34 -74.74 37.43
C LYS A 9 89.25 -74.66 36.35
N LEU A 10 88.95 -75.78 35.69
CA LEU A 10 87.89 -75.84 34.70
C LEU A 10 86.49 -75.66 35.33
N PHE A 11 86.31 -76.14 36.57
CA PHE A 11 85.06 -75.98 37.31
C PHE A 11 84.85 -74.56 37.86
N LEU A 12 85.92 -73.86 38.27
CA LEU A 12 85.84 -72.46 38.70
C LEU A 12 85.61 -71.49 37.53
N MET A 13 86.08 -71.81 36.33
CA MET A 13 85.88 -70.97 35.14
C MET A 13 84.46 -71.08 34.57
N ALA A 14 83.77 -72.20 34.80
CA ALA A 14 82.38 -72.40 34.39
C ALA A 14 81.37 -71.56 35.21
N ILE A 15 81.67 -71.28 36.48
CA ILE A 15 80.79 -70.47 37.35
C ILE A 15 80.85 -68.97 37.00
N CYS A 16 81.98 -68.46 36.51
CA CYS A 16 82.11 -67.08 36.08
C CYS A 16 81.41 -66.78 34.74
N ALA A 17 81.20 -67.78 33.88
CA ALA A 17 80.49 -67.60 32.60
C ALA A 17 78.97 -67.46 32.75
N ALA A 18 78.39 -67.93 33.87
CA ALA A 18 76.96 -67.86 34.12
C ALA A 18 76.49 -66.52 34.71
N ALA A 19 77.41 -65.64 35.15
CA ALA A 19 77.08 -64.37 35.79
C ALA A 19 76.92 -63.18 34.82
N ILE A 20 77.14 -63.39 33.51
CA ILE A 20 77.19 -62.29 32.52
C ILE A 20 76.02 -62.31 31.52
N VAL A 21 75.04 -63.19 31.69
CA VAL A 21 73.84 -63.27 30.82
C VAL A 21 72.58 -62.96 31.64
N SER A 22 72.56 -61.79 32.25
CA SER A 22 71.33 -61.16 32.72
C SER A 22 71.30 -59.75 32.15
N CYS A 23 70.98 -59.67 30.85
CA CYS A 23 70.60 -58.44 30.20
C CYS A 23 69.46 -58.77 29.25
N SER A 24 68.24 -58.59 29.74
CA SER A 24 67.08 -58.24 28.93
C SER A 24 66.48 -57.04 29.63
N GLY A 25 66.90 -55.84 29.25
CA GLY A 25 66.14 -54.64 29.60
C GLY A 25 64.88 -54.70 28.76
N ASP A 26 63.72 -54.81 29.41
CA ASP A 26 62.44 -54.66 28.74
C ASP A 26 62.40 -53.25 28.13
N ASP A 27 62.30 -53.16 26.79
CA ASP A 27 62.07 -51.88 26.11
C ASP A 27 60.76 -51.30 26.67
N GLY A 28 60.82 -50.10 27.24
CA GLY A 28 59.65 -49.45 27.84
C GLY A 28 58.56 -49.24 26.79
N GLU A 29 57.33 -49.65 27.11
CA GLU A 29 56.17 -49.49 26.23
C GLU A 29 56.00 -48.02 25.77
N ASP A 30 55.69 -47.83 24.49
CA ASP A 30 55.39 -46.52 23.92
C ASP A 30 54.23 -45.84 24.68
N GLY A 31 54.42 -44.57 25.05
CA GLY A 31 53.43 -43.82 25.82
C GLY A 31 52.08 -43.74 25.10
N ALA A 32 51.00 -43.87 25.88
CA ALA A 32 49.63 -43.83 25.35
C ALA A 32 49.35 -42.56 24.53
N ILE A 33 48.61 -42.72 23.42
CA ILE A 33 48.13 -41.60 22.59
C ILE A 33 47.27 -40.67 23.46
N GLY A 34 47.56 -39.37 23.41
CA GLY A 34 46.85 -38.35 24.18
C GLY A 34 45.35 -38.29 23.86
N PRO A 35 44.51 -37.79 24.79
CA PRO A 35 43.08 -37.70 24.59
C PRO A 35 42.72 -36.76 23.43
N GLN A 36 41.65 -37.11 22.72
CA GLN A 36 41.08 -36.26 21.67
C GLN A 36 40.68 -34.89 22.25
N GLY A 37 40.96 -33.81 21.51
CA GLY A 37 40.57 -32.46 21.90
C GLY A 37 39.05 -32.30 22.02
N VAL A 38 38.62 -31.38 22.88
CA VAL A 38 37.19 -31.07 23.09
C VAL A 38 36.53 -30.55 21.81
N ALA A 39 35.25 -30.89 21.62
CA ALA A 39 34.46 -30.38 20.50
C ALA A 39 34.31 -28.84 20.61
N GLY A 40 34.28 -28.17 19.45
CA GLY A 40 34.01 -26.73 19.40
C GLY A 40 32.61 -26.40 19.91
N ILE A 41 32.44 -25.20 20.46
CA ILE A 41 31.14 -24.69 20.89
C ILE A 41 30.27 -24.34 19.67
N ASP A 42 28.98 -24.64 19.76
CA ASP A 42 28.01 -24.25 18.73
C ASP A 42 27.92 -22.73 18.62
N GLY A 43 27.74 -22.22 17.39
CA GLY A 43 27.52 -20.80 17.15
C GLY A 43 26.20 -20.32 17.77
N THR A 44 26.17 -19.09 18.23
CA THR A 44 24.93 -18.46 18.73
C THR A 44 23.99 -18.15 17.57
N ASN A 45 22.68 -18.30 17.80
CA ASN A 45 21.66 -17.83 16.85
C ASN A 45 21.83 -16.33 16.57
N GLY A 46 21.55 -15.91 15.33
CA GLY A 46 21.50 -14.50 14.97
C GLY A 46 20.40 -13.77 15.74
N THR A 47 20.57 -12.46 15.93
CA THR A 47 19.53 -11.61 16.51
C THR A 47 18.44 -11.35 15.48
N ASP A 48 17.20 -11.21 15.94
CA ASP A 48 16.09 -10.76 15.09
C ASP A 48 16.40 -9.38 14.49
N GLY A 49 15.91 -9.15 13.26
CA GLY A 49 16.02 -7.85 12.60
C GLY A 49 15.19 -6.80 13.35
N ALA A 50 15.57 -5.53 13.19
CA ALA A 50 14.75 -4.42 13.68
C ALA A 50 13.42 -4.35 12.93
N ASP A 51 12.37 -3.92 13.62
CA ASP A 51 11.09 -3.61 12.98
C ASP A 51 11.26 -2.51 11.92
N GLY A 52 10.54 -2.64 10.80
CA GLY A 52 10.51 -1.61 9.76
C GLY A 52 9.89 -0.31 10.27
N SER A 53 10.26 0.82 9.67
CA SER A 53 9.59 2.10 9.95
C SER A 53 8.16 2.09 9.43
N ASP A 54 7.27 2.80 10.13
CA ASP A 54 5.93 3.10 9.60
C ASP A 54 6.06 3.81 8.24
N GLY A 55 5.17 3.48 7.30
CA GLY A 55 5.09 4.18 6.02
C GLY A 55 4.63 5.63 6.21
N GLU A 56 4.98 6.52 5.28
CA GLU A 56 4.50 7.90 5.33
C GLU A 56 2.98 7.97 5.16
N ASP A 57 2.35 8.93 5.86
CA ASP A 57 0.95 9.26 5.67
C ASP A 57 0.71 9.67 4.21
N GLY A 58 -0.39 9.17 3.63
CA GLY A 58 -0.79 9.59 2.29
C GLY A 58 -1.09 11.10 2.25
N ALA A 59 -0.77 11.76 1.14
CA ALA A 59 -1.05 13.18 0.96
C ALA A 59 -2.55 13.49 1.16
N ASP A 60 -2.85 14.59 1.85
CA ASP A 60 -4.21 15.07 2.08
C ASP A 60 -4.94 15.29 0.74
N GLY A 61 -6.03 14.54 0.53
CA GLY A 61 -6.91 14.73 -0.61
C GLY A 61 -7.82 15.94 -0.39
N ASN A 62 -7.36 17.16 -0.72
CA ASN A 62 -8.25 18.31 -0.78
C ASN A 62 -9.01 18.30 -2.11
N ALA A 63 -10.30 17.95 -2.07
CA ALA A 63 -11.19 18.26 -3.17
C ALA A 63 -11.56 19.74 -3.04
N ASN A 64 -11.15 20.57 -4.00
CA ASN A 64 -11.58 21.96 -4.04
C ASN A 64 -13.08 22.00 -4.36
N VAL A 65 -13.94 22.18 -3.35
CA VAL A 65 -15.39 22.25 -3.53
C VAL A 65 -15.80 23.71 -3.68
N ILE A 66 -16.30 24.07 -4.86
CA ILE A 66 -16.76 25.43 -5.18
C ILE A 66 -18.29 25.44 -5.10
N THR A 67 -18.87 26.41 -4.40
CA THR A 67 -20.32 26.53 -4.22
C THR A 67 -20.79 27.92 -4.63
N SER A 68 -21.77 27.98 -5.52
CA SER A 68 -22.35 29.24 -5.96
C SER A 68 -23.24 29.88 -4.88
N PRO A 69 -23.52 31.19 -4.96
CA PRO A 69 -24.69 31.76 -4.29
C PRO A 69 -26.00 31.18 -4.88
N TRP A 70 -27.13 31.47 -4.23
CA TRP A 70 -28.43 31.25 -4.86
C TRP A 70 -28.63 32.25 -6.00
N ILE A 71 -29.00 31.75 -7.17
CA ILE A 71 -29.23 32.51 -8.39
C ILE A 71 -30.71 32.41 -8.72
N ASP A 72 -31.41 33.53 -8.76
CA ASP A 72 -32.83 33.56 -9.14
C ASP A 72 -32.98 33.23 -10.63
N ALA A 73 -33.91 32.33 -10.93
CA ALA A 73 -34.15 31.83 -12.27
C ALA A 73 -35.01 32.80 -13.07
N THR A 74 -34.70 32.96 -14.35
CA THR A 74 -35.59 33.58 -15.32
C THR A 74 -35.85 32.57 -16.41
N PHE A 75 -37.03 31.96 -16.37
CA PHE A 75 -37.42 30.94 -17.34
C PHE A 75 -37.87 31.58 -18.66
N ASP A 76 -37.42 31.01 -19.77
CA ASP A 76 -37.88 31.34 -21.13
C ASP A 76 -39.36 30.99 -21.34
N GLY A 77 -39.92 31.17 -22.53
CA GLY A 77 -41.27 30.70 -22.86
C GLY A 77 -42.42 31.40 -22.12
N ASP A 78 -43.61 30.85 -22.26
CA ASP A 78 -44.87 31.32 -21.65
C ASP A 78 -45.50 30.21 -20.80
N THR A 79 -46.53 30.53 -20.00
CA THR A 79 -47.21 29.62 -19.07
C THR A 79 -47.77 28.37 -19.75
N ASP A 80 -48.11 28.45 -21.03
CA ASP A 80 -48.63 27.32 -21.82
C ASP A 80 -47.52 26.38 -22.34
N SER A 81 -46.24 26.73 -22.16
CA SER A 81 -45.11 25.93 -22.63
C SER A 81 -44.96 24.67 -21.78
N THR A 82 -44.80 23.53 -22.46
CA THR A 82 -44.60 22.22 -21.79
C THR A 82 -43.16 21.99 -21.33
N ARG A 83 -42.23 22.83 -21.79
CA ARG A 83 -40.85 22.94 -21.32
C ARG A 83 -40.53 24.40 -21.10
N ARG A 84 -39.91 24.71 -19.97
CA ARG A 84 -39.33 26.03 -19.66
C ARG A 84 -37.85 25.82 -19.34
N THR A 85 -37.01 26.76 -19.72
CA THR A 85 -35.55 26.68 -19.55
C THR A 85 -35.04 27.95 -18.88
N THR A 86 -34.16 27.79 -17.89
CA THR A 86 -33.32 28.88 -17.39
C THR A 86 -31.86 28.53 -17.62
N ILE A 87 -31.04 29.55 -17.87
CA ILE A 87 -29.62 29.39 -18.16
C ILE A 87 -28.81 30.09 -17.07
N ILE A 88 -27.80 29.40 -16.56
CA ILE A 88 -26.79 29.96 -15.66
C ILE A 88 -25.46 30.02 -16.43
N THR A 89 -24.99 31.24 -16.63
CA THR A 89 -23.66 31.52 -17.20
C THR A 89 -22.75 31.98 -16.08
N ASP A 90 -21.94 31.07 -15.55
CA ASP A 90 -20.89 31.38 -14.59
C ASP A 90 -19.54 30.89 -15.12
N SER A 91 -18.50 31.72 -14.99
CA SER A 91 -17.13 31.40 -15.39
C SER A 91 -16.52 30.24 -14.62
N GLU A 92 -17.06 29.91 -13.44
CA GLU A 92 -16.62 28.74 -12.66
C GLU A 92 -17.05 27.41 -13.28
N ILE A 93 -18.08 27.41 -14.13
CA ILE A 93 -18.54 26.22 -14.86
C ILE A 93 -17.82 26.18 -16.20
N THR A 94 -16.72 25.43 -16.26
CA THR A 94 -15.93 25.28 -17.49
C THR A 94 -16.15 23.91 -18.13
N PRO A 95 -15.96 23.76 -19.46
CA PRO A 95 -16.02 22.45 -20.11
C PRO A 95 -15.07 21.42 -19.50
N ALA A 96 -13.89 21.84 -19.04
CA ALA A 96 -12.92 20.97 -18.37
C ALA A 96 -13.50 20.35 -17.09
N ILE A 97 -14.22 21.16 -16.30
CA ILE A 97 -14.91 20.71 -15.10
C ILE A 97 -16.06 19.75 -15.43
N ILE A 98 -16.78 19.98 -16.54
CA ILE A 98 -17.87 19.10 -16.97
C ILE A 98 -17.35 17.74 -17.45
N ASP A 99 -16.17 17.72 -18.08
CA ASP A 99 -15.56 16.50 -18.63
C ASP A 99 -14.98 15.59 -17.53
N THR A 100 -14.34 16.17 -16.52
CA THR A 100 -13.59 15.38 -15.51
C THR A 100 -14.11 15.52 -14.09
N GLY A 101 -14.87 16.57 -13.80
CA GLY A 101 -15.37 16.90 -12.48
C GLY A 101 -16.80 16.43 -12.23
N VAL A 102 -17.35 16.90 -11.12
CA VAL A 102 -18.74 16.69 -10.73
C VAL A 102 -19.42 18.05 -10.57
N VAL A 103 -20.62 18.16 -11.13
CA VAL A 103 -21.52 19.28 -10.90
C VAL A 103 -22.79 18.77 -10.25
N ILE A 104 -23.16 19.36 -9.11
CA ILE A 104 -24.39 19.07 -8.38
C ILE A 104 -25.22 20.35 -8.37
N ILE A 105 -26.52 20.23 -8.63
CA ILE A 105 -27.42 21.39 -8.65
C ILE A 105 -28.50 21.20 -7.60
N TYR A 106 -28.81 22.29 -6.92
CA TYR A 106 -29.96 22.40 -6.04
C TYR A 106 -30.88 23.50 -6.55
N GLY A 107 -32.18 23.28 -6.48
CA GLY A 107 -33.19 24.31 -6.68
C GLY A 107 -33.93 24.61 -5.38
N LYS A 108 -34.48 25.82 -5.26
CA LYS A 108 -35.28 26.22 -4.09
C LYS A 108 -36.61 26.86 -4.45
N ARG A 109 -37.56 26.76 -3.52
CA ARG A 109 -38.81 27.55 -3.46
C ARG A 109 -39.02 28.00 -2.02
N GLY A 110 -38.88 29.31 -1.76
CA GLY A 110 -38.89 29.83 -0.40
C GLY A 110 -37.77 29.20 0.45
N SER A 111 -38.15 28.48 1.51
CA SER A 111 -37.24 27.75 2.40
C SER A 111 -37.00 26.28 1.99
N GLU A 112 -37.73 25.77 1.00
CA GLU A 112 -37.58 24.38 0.54
C GLU A 112 -36.45 24.27 -0.48
N ILE A 113 -35.62 23.23 -0.34
CA ILE A 113 -34.45 23.00 -1.19
C ILE A 113 -34.49 21.54 -1.67
N TRP A 114 -34.27 21.34 -2.97
CA TRP A 114 -34.31 20.04 -3.64
C TRP A 114 -33.06 19.86 -4.49
N SER A 115 -32.50 18.65 -4.53
CA SER A 115 -31.45 18.30 -5.50
C SER A 115 -32.05 18.14 -6.89
N VAL A 116 -31.35 18.62 -7.92
CA VAL A 116 -31.73 18.44 -9.33
C VAL A 116 -30.79 17.38 -9.95
N PRO A 117 -31.30 16.36 -10.65
CA PRO A 117 -32.68 16.21 -11.11
C PRO A 117 -33.69 15.82 -10.03
N VAL A 118 -34.93 16.27 -10.19
CA VAL A 118 -36.07 15.94 -9.31
C VAL A 118 -37.37 15.89 -10.10
N ASN A 119 -38.25 14.97 -9.72
CA ASN A 119 -39.61 14.91 -10.24
C ASN A 119 -40.62 15.25 -9.14
N PHE A 120 -41.59 16.11 -9.47
CA PHE A 120 -42.71 16.47 -8.62
C PHE A 120 -44.02 15.97 -9.26
N PRO A 121 -44.39 14.69 -9.08
CA PRO A 121 -45.61 14.12 -9.68
C PRO A 121 -46.88 14.89 -9.32
N PHE A 122 -46.94 15.44 -8.11
CA PHE A 122 -48.07 16.19 -7.59
C PHE A 122 -48.21 17.60 -8.18
N LEU A 123 -47.14 18.14 -8.78
CA LEU A 123 -47.17 19.41 -9.51
C LEU A 123 -47.21 19.20 -11.03
N GLY A 124 -46.93 17.98 -11.50
CA GLY A 124 -46.79 17.72 -12.94
C GLY A 124 -45.48 18.25 -13.52
N GLU A 125 -44.43 18.42 -12.70
CA GLU A 125 -43.16 19.01 -13.12
C GLU A 125 -41.98 18.03 -12.96
N ASN A 126 -41.01 18.11 -13.86
CA ASN A 126 -39.71 17.45 -13.77
C ASN A 126 -38.61 18.47 -14.02
N PHE A 127 -37.63 18.53 -13.11
CA PHE A 127 -36.44 19.34 -13.28
C PHE A 127 -35.25 18.46 -13.64
N ALA A 128 -34.55 18.84 -14.69
CA ALA A 128 -33.32 18.23 -15.15
C ALA A 128 -32.35 19.32 -15.62
N TRP A 129 -31.10 18.96 -15.84
CA TRP A 129 -30.10 19.90 -16.32
C TRP A 129 -29.11 19.24 -17.26
N LEU A 130 -28.48 20.05 -18.09
CA LEU A 130 -27.30 19.67 -18.87
C LEU A 130 -26.42 20.90 -19.09
N TYR A 131 -25.17 20.66 -19.48
CA TYR A 131 -24.27 21.73 -19.91
C TYR A 131 -24.15 21.76 -21.43
N LEU A 132 -24.27 22.95 -22.02
CA LEU A 132 -24.02 23.20 -23.43
C LEU A 132 -22.89 24.22 -23.54
N GLU A 133 -21.79 23.88 -24.20
CA GLU A 133 -20.61 24.76 -24.29
C GLU A 133 -20.94 26.15 -24.83
N SER A 134 -21.83 26.25 -25.82
CA SER A 134 -22.23 27.53 -26.42
C SER A 134 -23.32 28.30 -25.66
N VAL A 135 -23.84 27.77 -24.54
CA VAL A 135 -24.98 28.36 -23.81
C VAL A 135 -24.70 28.50 -22.32
N GLY A 136 -24.10 27.48 -21.71
CA GLY A 136 -23.87 27.38 -20.27
C GLY A 136 -24.70 26.26 -19.63
N LEU A 137 -24.84 26.34 -18.31
CA LEU A 137 -25.62 25.39 -17.54
C LEU A 137 -27.12 25.64 -17.77
N SER A 138 -27.77 24.71 -18.48
CA SER A 138 -29.18 24.79 -18.85
C SER A 138 -30.01 23.92 -17.93
N ILE A 139 -31.01 24.50 -17.27
CA ILE A 139 -31.92 23.80 -16.37
C ILE A 139 -33.31 23.84 -16.99
N PHE A 140 -33.92 22.66 -17.15
CA PHE A 140 -35.23 22.48 -17.73
C PHE A 140 -36.27 22.20 -16.65
N CYS A 141 -37.46 22.76 -16.83
CA CYS A 141 -38.68 22.36 -16.17
C CYS A 141 -39.62 21.78 -17.22
N ASP A 142 -39.85 20.47 -17.15
CA ASP A 142 -40.68 19.71 -18.08
C ASP A 142 -42.02 19.32 -17.45
N SER A 143 -43.08 19.45 -18.25
CA SER A 143 -44.40 18.93 -17.91
C SER A 143 -44.38 17.40 -17.96
N THR A 144 -44.85 16.76 -16.90
CA THR A 144 -45.10 15.32 -16.87
C THR A 144 -46.54 14.94 -17.18
N THR A 145 -47.42 15.93 -17.33
CA THR A 145 -48.85 15.77 -17.61
C THR A 145 -49.21 16.15 -19.05
N GLY A 146 -48.30 16.80 -19.77
CA GLY A 146 -48.52 17.27 -21.15
C GLY A 146 -49.22 18.64 -21.23
N THR A 147 -49.56 19.27 -20.11
CA THR A 147 -50.07 20.65 -20.05
C THR A 147 -48.93 21.66 -19.89
N GLY A 148 -49.19 22.94 -20.16
CA GLY A 148 -48.24 24.00 -19.83
C GLY A 148 -47.83 23.95 -18.35
N VAL A 149 -46.55 24.16 -18.07
CA VAL A 149 -46.02 24.08 -16.69
C VAL A 149 -46.36 25.32 -15.86
N GLY A 150 -46.85 26.39 -16.47
CA GLY A 150 -47.09 27.65 -15.77
C GLY A 150 -45.79 28.29 -15.29
N GLU A 151 -45.81 28.82 -14.07
CA GLU A 151 -44.62 29.32 -13.36
C GLU A 151 -43.94 28.16 -12.62
N PRO A 152 -42.72 27.74 -13.04
CA PRO A 152 -42.04 26.59 -12.46
C PRO A 152 -41.94 26.66 -10.92
N TYR A 153 -42.06 25.50 -10.26
CA TYR A 153 -42.04 25.44 -8.79
C TYR A 153 -40.73 25.98 -8.20
N LEU A 154 -39.60 25.47 -8.69
CA LEU A 154 -38.27 25.92 -8.27
C LEU A 154 -37.95 27.25 -8.95
N SER A 155 -37.68 28.28 -8.14
CA SER A 155 -37.53 29.66 -8.60
C SER A 155 -36.09 30.18 -8.56
N SER A 156 -35.19 29.47 -7.88
CA SER A 156 -33.77 29.82 -7.82
C SER A 156 -32.92 28.57 -7.73
N PHE A 157 -31.68 28.65 -8.19
CA PHE A 157 -30.77 27.51 -8.26
C PHE A 157 -29.41 27.84 -7.66
N ARG A 158 -28.71 26.79 -7.24
CA ARG A 158 -27.33 26.81 -6.76
C ARG A 158 -26.61 25.63 -7.38
N TYR A 159 -25.38 25.82 -7.81
CA TYR A 159 -24.52 24.73 -8.22
C TYR A 159 -23.37 24.53 -7.22
N ILE A 160 -22.90 23.29 -7.16
CA ILE A 160 -21.67 22.90 -6.49
C ILE A 160 -20.80 22.22 -7.54
N VAL A 161 -19.58 22.69 -7.66
CA VAL A 161 -18.58 22.15 -8.57
C VAL A 161 -17.47 21.49 -7.76
N ILE A 162 -17.10 20.30 -8.17
CA ILE A 162 -15.94 19.57 -7.67
C ILE A 162 -15.05 19.30 -8.90
N PRO A 163 -14.07 20.16 -9.19
CA PRO A 163 -13.12 19.94 -10.27
C PRO A 163 -12.32 18.65 -10.02
N SER A 164 -11.83 18.02 -11.08
CA SER A 164 -10.84 16.94 -10.94
C SER A 164 -9.47 17.53 -10.53
N GLY A 165 -9.33 17.91 -9.26
CA GLY A 165 -8.10 18.49 -8.72
C GLY A 165 -7.17 17.48 -8.06
N LEU A 166 -7.60 16.22 -7.93
CA LEU A 166 -6.82 15.21 -7.25
C LEU A 166 -6.23 14.27 -8.27
N THR A 167 -4.90 14.13 -8.25
CA THR A 167 -4.28 12.83 -8.46
C THR A 167 -5.15 11.86 -7.66
N ALA A 168 -5.92 11.00 -8.35
CA ALA A 168 -6.62 9.92 -7.67
C ALA A 168 -5.63 9.30 -6.69
N LYS A 169 -6.07 8.84 -5.52
CA LYS A 169 -5.23 8.01 -4.66
C LYS A 169 -4.68 6.94 -5.60
N ASN A 170 -3.41 7.08 -6.02
CA ASN A 170 -2.83 6.21 -7.00
C ASN A 170 -2.84 4.90 -6.24
N ASN A 171 -3.80 4.04 -6.56
CA ASN A 171 -3.85 2.71 -6.02
C ASN A 171 -2.76 1.98 -6.80
N THR A 172 -1.52 2.31 -6.46
CA THR A 172 -0.32 1.79 -7.06
C THR A 172 -0.45 0.29 -6.95
N ASP A 173 -0.66 -0.37 -8.09
CA ASP A 173 -0.90 -1.79 -8.14
C ASP A 173 0.44 -2.49 -7.91
N PHE A 174 0.78 -2.71 -6.64
CA PHE A 174 2.05 -3.33 -6.24
C PHE A 174 2.21 -4.75 -6.81
N SER A 175 1.13 -5.39 -7.29
CA SER A 175 1.22 -6.68 -7.98
C SER A 175 1.89 -6.61 -9.35
N LYS A 176 2.08 -5.39 -9.88
CA LYS A 176 2.72 -5.13 -11.18
C LYS A 176 4.14 -4.56 -11.08
N MET A 177 4.65 -4.36 -9.86
CA MET A 177 5.99 -3.85 -9.62
C MET A 177 6.97 -4.98 -9.33
N ASP A 178 8.21 -4.85 -9.78
CA ASP A 178 9.29 -5.72 -9.33
C ASP A 178 9.76 -5.36 -7.91
N TYR A 179 10.55 -6.24 -7.29
CA TYR A 179 11.03 -6.05 -5.92
C TYR A 179 11.75 -4.71 -5.72
N TYR A 180 12.57 -4.28 -6.69
CA TYR A 180 13.34 -3.05 -6.58
C TYR A 180 12.47 -1.81 -6.79
N GLU A 181 11.47 -1.89 -7.66
CA GLU A 181 10.46 -0.84 -7.84
C GLU A 181 9.64 -0.64 -6.57
N VAL A 182 9.26 -1.73 -5.88
CA VAL A 182 8.58 -1.66 -4.58
C VAL A 182 9.50 -1.06 -3.52
N MET A 183 10.75 -1.52 -3.42
CA MET A 183 11.70 -1.00 -2.44
C MET A 183 11.98 0.50 -2.65
N ASN A 184 12.14 0.94 -3.90
CA ASN A 184 12.26 2.36 -4.23
C ASN A 184 10.99 3.16 -3.90
N HIS A 185 9.80 2.61 -4.14
CA HIS A 185 8.54 3.28 -3.83
C HIS A 185 8.41 3.59 -2.32
N PHE A 186 8.91 2.70 -1.47
CA PHE A 186 8.88 2.85 -0.01
C PHE A 186 10.16 3.45 0.60
N GLY A 187 11.14 3.85 -0.23
CA GLY A 187 12.40 4.42 0.26
C GLY A 187 13.24 3.45 1.10
N LEU A 188 13.10 2.15 0.87
CA LEU A 188 13.83 1.11 1.60
C LEU A 188 15.21 0.90 0.98
N GLU A 189 16.24 0.71 1.82
CA GLU A 189 17.58 0.35 1.36
C GLU A 189 17.63 -1.13 0.94
N TYR A 190 18.29 -1.44 -0.19
CA TYR A 190 18.45 -2.79 -0.75
C TYR A 190 19.78 -2.96 -1.51
#